data_AF-A0A949Y728-F1
#
_entry.id   AF-A0A949Y728-F1
#
_cell.length_a   1.000
_cell.length_b   1.000
_cell.length_c   1.000
_cell.angle_alpha   90.00
_cell.angle_beta   90.00
_cell.angle_gamma   90.00
#
_symmetry.space_group_name_H-M   'P 1'
#
loop_
_entity.id
_entity.type
_entity.pdbx_description
1 polymer ?
#
loop_
_entity_poly.entity_id
_entity_poly.type
_entity_poly.pdbx_seq_one_letter_code
_entity_poly.pdbx_strand_id
1 'polypeptide(L)'
;MSLEDDGYLSEEAKKQAAEFAAEYKQIFNYLRDVNTKAHQFLREAKVSNDDGRGVFAAAFLARALTAFQALSLLAERGFLSECRVICRNILEVKFRLGFLERKDDAFILFLAEHDRSRIKRLRDMRDGKIRLGDDLKKPDWDALIAKAEANLRNPDGSEKRLPQISKMAEEAGFESDYRGYYRFLSDAIHSGAGELEEYVAFNEEGEVSGFSYGPQKNE
;
A
#
# COMPACT_ATOMS: atom_id res chain seq x y z
N MET A 1 31.66 9.71 -2.20
CA MET A 1 31.19 9.14 -0.92
C MET A 1 30.87 7.70 -1.20
N SER A 2 31.33 6.80 -0.33
CA SER A 2 31.09 5.36 -0.43
C SER A 2 29.68 5.01 0.03
N LEU A 3 29.28 3.74 -0.17
CA LEU A 3 28.09 3.18 0.46
C LEU A 3 28.11 3.29 1.99
N GLU A 4 29.28 3.18 2.61
CA GLU A 4 29.43 3.29 4.07
C GLU A 4 29.08 4.70 4.56
N ASP A 5 29.47 5.74 3.81
CA ASP A 5 29.30 7.14 4.20
C ASP A 5 27.85 7.64 4.06
N ASP A 6 27.16 7.26 2.97
CA ASP A 6 25.90 7.89 2.54
C ASP A 6 24.87 6.89 2.00
N GLY A 7 25.11 5.59 2.15
CA GLY A 7 24.20 4.51 1.77
C GLY A 7 23.70 4.64 0.34
N TYR A 8 22.38 4.50 0.14
CA TYR A 8 21.72 4.63 -1.16
C TYR A 8 21.84 6.02 -1.80
N LEU A 9 22.25 7.05 -1.06
CA LEU A 9 22.43 8.41 -1.58
C LEU A 9 23.86 8.66 -2.11
N SER A 10 24.78 7.74 -1.81
CA SER A 10 26.17 7.79 -2.25
C SER A 10 26.33 7.75 -3.77
N GLU A 11 27.47 8.27 -4.26
CA GLU A 11 27.82 8.17 -5.69
C GLU A 11 28.06 6.72 -6.12
N GLU A 12 28.53 5.88 -5.20
CA GLU A 12 28.69 4.45 -5.42
C GLU A 12 27.35 3.76 -5.67
N ALA A 13 26.34 4.02 -4.82
CA ALA A 13 24.98 3.50 -5.00
C ALA A 13 24.36 3.95 -6.33
N LYS A 14 24.56 5.22 -6.72
CA LYS A 14 24.07 5.75 -8.01
C LYS A 14 24.68 5.02 -9.20
N LYS A 15 25.98 4.71 -9.12
CA LYS A 15 26.68 3.94 -10.16
C LYS A 15 26.13 2.52 -10.25
N GLN A 16 26.00 1.82 -9.11
CA GLN A 16 25.43 0.46 -9.07
C GLN A 16 23.98 0.42 -9.60
N ALA A 17 23.15 1.40 -9.22
CA ALA A 17 21.80 1.55 -9.73
C ALA A 17 21.76 1.70 -11.27
N ALA A 18 22.67 2.49 -11.84
CA ALA A 18 22.78 2.65 -13.30
C ALA A 18 23.19 1.34 -13.99
N GLU A 19 24.07 0.55 -13.37
CA GLU A 19 24.46 -0.78 -13.86
C GLU A 19 23.26 -1.74 -13.83
N PHE A 20 22.48 -1.78 -12.74
CA PHE A 20 21.26 -2.59 -12.65
C PHE A 20 20.21 -2.17 -13.68
N ALA A 21 19.99 -0.86 -13.86
CA ALA A 21 19.07 -0.35 -14.86
C ALA A 21 19.47 -0.75 -16.29
N ALA A 22 20.78 -0.82 -16.57
CA ALA A 22 21.29 -1.29 -17.85
C ALA A 22 21.14 -2.82 -18.02
N GLU A 23 21.46 -3.59 -16.99
CA GLU A 23 21.35 -5.06 -16.96
C GLU A 23 19.89 -5.51 -17.15
N TYR A 24 18.96 -4.93 -16.40
CA TYR A 24 17.53 -5.27 -16.42
C TYR A 24 16.71 -4.35 -17.32
N LYS A 25 17.32 -3.74 -18.34
CA LYS A 25 16.69 -2.77 -19.25
C LYS A 25 15.36 -3.26 -19.83
N GLN A 26 15.24 -4.54 -20.15
CA GLN A 26 13.99 -5.12 -20.69
C GLN A 26 12.85 -5.07 -19.68
N ILE A 27 13.13 -5.36 -18.40
CA ILE A 27 12.13 -5.28 -17.32
C ILE A 27 11.70 -3.83 -17.13
N PHE A 28 12.64 -2.88 -17.04
CA PHE A 28 12.29 -1.46 -16.87
C PHE A 28 11.54 -0.87 -18.07
N ASN A 29 11.82 -1.33 -19.29
CA ASN A 29 11.02 -0.97 -20.45
C ASN A 29 9.59 -1.50 -20.34
N TYR A 30 9.42 -2.76 -19.93
CA TYR A 30 8.10 -3.33 -19.69
C TYR A 30 7.33 -2.58 -18.59
N LEU A 31 7.99 -2.22 -17.49
CA LEU A 31 7.37 -1.42 -16.44
C LEU A 31 6.90 -0.05 -16.97
N ARG A 32 7.71 0.60 -17.82
CA ARG A 32 7.34 1.87 -18.47
C ARG A 32 6.13 1.72 -19.41
N ASP A 33 6.03 0.61 -20.13
CA ASP A 33 4.89 0.32 -20.99
C ASP A 33 3.61 0.10 -20.18
N VAL A 34 3.69 -0.68 -19.09
CA VAL A 34 2.57 -0.89 -18.15
C VAL A 34 2.13 0.45 -17.55
N ASN A 35 3.06 1.29 -17.10
CA ASN A 35 2.78 2.63 -16.60
C ASN A 35 2.03 3.47 -17.64
N THR A 36 2.52 3.49 -18.89
CA THR A 36 1.91 4.28 -19.97
C THR A 36 0.45 3.85 -20.22
N LYS A 37 0.21 2.54 -20.29
CA LYS A 37 -1.14 1.97 -20.47
C LYS A 37 -2.06 2.29 -19.29
N ALA A 38 -1.60 2.06 -18.06
CA ALA A 38 -2.40 2.33 -16.86
C ALA A 38 -2.74 3.82 -16.72
N HIS A 39 -1.80 4.71 -17.06
CA HIS A 39 -2.03 6.15 -17.07
C HIS A 39 -2.99 6.58 -18.18
N GLN A 40 -2.97 5.91 -19.34
CA GLN A 40 -3.95 6.13 -20.39
C GLN A 40 -5.37 5.74 -19.92
N PHE A 41 -5.54 4.55 -19.34
CA PHE A 41 -6.81 4.13 -18.76
C PHE A 41 -7.37 5.14 -17.76
N LEU A 42 -6.54 5.65 -16.85
CA LEU A 42 -6.98 6.63 -15.86
C LEU A 42 -7.39 7.97 -16.50
N ARG A 43 -6.70 8.41 -17.56
CA ARG A 43 -7.01 9.65 -18.28
C ARG A 43 -8.33 9.57 -19.03
N GLU A 44 -8.64 8.41 -19.57
CA GLU A 44 -9.84 8.15 -20.37
C GLU A 44 -11.05 7.76 -19.51
N ALA A 45 -10.83 7.42 -18.24
CA ALA A 45 -11.88 7.05 -17.30
C ALA A 45 -12.88 8.20 -17.12
N LYS A 46 -14.15 7.92 -17.39
CA LYS A 46 -15.28 8.83 -17.13
C LYS A 46 -15.92 8.42 -15.82
N VAL A 47 -15.83 9.28 -14.82
CA VAL A 47 -16.45 9.09 -13.50
C VAL A 47 -17.50 10.15 -13.26
N SER A 48 -18.56 9.78 -12.54
CA SER A 48 -19.65 10.67 -12.17
C SER A 48 -19.97 10.50 -10.68
N ASN A 49 -20.49 11.56 -10.05
CA ASN A 49 -20.76 11.57 -8.61
C ASN A 49 -21.92 10.66 -8.19
N ASP A 50 -22.75 10.24 -9.16
CA ASP A 50 -23.82 9.26 -8.97
C ASP A 50 -23.35 7.81 -9.12
N ASP A 51 -22.13 7.58 -9.61
CA ASP A 51 -21.52 6.26 -9.74
C ASP A 51 -20.41 6.06 -8.69
N GLY A 52 -20.83 5.72 -7.47
CA GLY A 52 -19.91 5.42 -6.37
C GLY A 52 -18.92 4.30 -6.71
N ARG A 53 -19.36 3.27 -7.45
CA ARG A 53 -18.50 2.16 -7.87
C ARG A 53 -17.42 2.63 -8.84
N GLY A 54 -17.78 3.41 -9.85
CA GLY A 54 -16.83 3.98 -10.81
C GLY A 54 -15.82 4.93 -10.15
N VAL A 55 -16.26 5.77 -9.21
CA VAL A 55 -15.37 6.66 -8.44
C VAL A 55 -14.35 5.86 -7.63
N PHE A 56 -14.80 4.83 -6.89
CA PHE A 56 -13.88 3.98 -6.12
C PHE A 56 -12.93 3.19 -7.03
N ALA A 57 -13.40 2.67 -8.16
CA ALA A 57 -12.56 1.95 -9.12
C ALA A 57 -11.46 2.85 -9.69
N ALA A 58 -11.79 4.06 -10.13
CA ALA A 58 -10.81 5.02 -10.63
C ALA A 58 -9.83 5.48 -9.54
N ALA A 59 -10.31 5.72 -8.32
CA ALA A 59 -9.46 6.09 -7.19
C ALA A 59 -8.48 4.96 -6.80
N PHE A 60 -8.94 3.71 -6.79
CA PHE A 60 -8.07 2.55 -6.57
C PHE A 60 -7.04 2.41 -7.69
N LEU A 61 -7.44 2.54 -8.96
CA LEU A 61 -6.51 2.50 -10.08
C LEU A 61 -5.44 3.59 -9.96
N ALA A 62 -5.83 4.83 -9.63
CA ALA A 62 -4.89 5.92 -9.39
C ALA A 62 -3.91 5.59 -8.25
N ARG A 63 -4.41 5.06 -7.13
CA ARG A 63 -3.58 4.66 -5.99
C ARG A 63 -2.58 3.54 -6.34
N ALA A 64 -3.01 2.55 -7.12
CA ALA A 64 -2.15 1.48 -7.62
C ALA A 64 -1.12 2.00 -8.61
N LEU A 65 -1.50 2.92 -9.50
CA LEU A 65 -0.58 3.54 -10.45
C LEU A 65 0.54 4.32 -9.75
N THR A 66 0.21 5.13 -8.74
CA THR A 66 1.24 5.84 -7.96
C THR A 66 2.15 4.86 -7.20
N ALA A 67 1.58 3.77 -6.65
CA ALA A 67 2.39 2.72 -6.03
C ALA A 67 3.34 2.05 -7.03
N PHE A 68 2.83 1.72 -8.21
CA PHE A 68 3.60 1.10 -9.29
C PHE A 68 4.73 2.00 -9.81
N GLN A 69 4.49 3.31 -9.91
CA GLN A 69 5.52 4.29 -10.27
C GLN A 69 6.61 4.36 -9.20
N ALA A 70 6.23 4.39 -7.91
CA ALA A 70 7.19 4.35 -6.81
C ALA A 70 8.00 3.05 -6.82
N LEU A 71 7.35 1.90 -7.02
CA LEU A 71 8.00 0.59 -7.19
C LEU A 71 9.07 0.64 -8.29
N SER A 72 8.71 1.19 -9.46
CA SER A 72 9.63 1.26 -10.60
C SER A 72 10.87 2.11 -10.28
N LEU A 73 10.67 3.27 -9.65
CA LEU A 73 11.76 4.18 -9.27
C LEU A 73 12.66 3.62 -8.17
N LEU A 74 12.11 2.85 -7.24
CA LEU A 74 12.84 2.21 -6.16
C LEU A 74 13.60 0.97 -6.66
N ALA A 75 12.98 0.19 -7.54
CA ALA A 75 13.60 -0.97 -8.18
C ALA A 75 14.81 -0.56 -9.02
N GLU A 76 14.73 0.54 -9.79
CA GLU A 76 15.87 1.10 -10.52
C GLU A 76 17.05 1.47 -9.60
N ARG A 77 16.76 1.77 -8.33
CA ARG A 77 17.77 2.14 -7.31
C ARG A 77 18.15 0.99 -6.38
N GLY A 78 17.65 -0.22 -6.60
CA GLY A 78 17.98 -1.39 -5.79
C GLY A 78 17.35 -1.43 -4.39
N PHE A 79 16.28 -0.66 -4.12
CA PHE A 79 15.57 -0.71 -2.83
C PHE A 79 14.60 -1.91 -2.77
N LEU A 80 15.15 -3.12 -2.68
CA LEU A 80 14.37 -4.35 -2.83
C LEU A 80 13.34 -4.58 -1.71
N SER A 81 13.69 -4.31 -0.45
CA SER A 81 12.77 -4.42 0.69
C SER A 81 11.55 -3.51 0.50
N GLU A 82 11.79 -2.23 0.19
CA GLU A 82 10.72 -1.27 -0.11
C GLU A 82 9.88 -1.68 -1.32
N CYS A 83 10.50 -2.27 -2.35
CA CYS A 83 9.78 -2.81 -3.49
C CYS A 83 8.80 -3.93 -3.07
N ARG A 84 9.21 -4.84 -2.17
CA ARG A 84 8.35 -5.92 -1.65
C ARG A 84 7.12 -5.35 -0.93
N VAL A 85 7.34 -4.35 -0.08
CA VAL A 85 6.26 -3.63 0.64
C VAL A 85 5.25 -3.02 -0.34
N ILE A 86 5.75 -2.35 -1.39
CA ILE A 86 4.88 -1.70 -2.38
C ILE A 86 4.12 -2.73 -3.23
N CYS A 87 4.76 -3.83 -3.63
CA CYS A 87 4.10 -4.92 -4.34
C CYS A 87 2.89 -5.46 -3.57
N ARG A 88 3.02 -5.66 -2.25
CA ARG A 88 1.88 -6.08 -1.41
C ARG A 88 0.75 -5.06 -1.45
N ASN A 89 1.05 -3.76 -1.36
CA ASN A 89 0.04 -2.71 -1.45
C ASN A 89 -0.69 -2.73 -2.81
N ILE A 90 0.02 -2.95 -3.91
CA ILE A 90 -0.60 -3.11 -5.25
C ILE A 90 -1.54 -4.32 -5.27
N LEU A 91 -1.15 -5.45 -4.67
CA LEU A 91 -2.00 -6.64 -4.55
C LEU A 91 -3.26 -6.36 -3.72
N GLU A 92 -3.18 -5.62 -2.62
CA GLU A 92 -4.39 -5.25 -1.86
C GLU A 92 -5.36 -4.44 -2.72
N VAL A 93 -4.84 -3.50 -3.51
CA VAL A 93 -5.68 -2.71 -4.41
C VAL A 93 -6.30 -3.61 -5.47
N LYS A 94 -5.56 -4.57 -6.03
CA LYS A 94 -6.10 -5.59 -6.96
C LYS A 94 -7.26 -6.36 -6.32
N PHE A 95 -7.10 -6.84 -5.08
CA PHE A 95 -8.15 -7.59 -4.38
C PHE A 95 -9.38 -6.72 -4.11
N ARG A 96 -9.18 -5.46 -3.68
CA ARG A 96 -10.27 -4.50 -3.47
C ARG A 96 -11.00 -4.15 -4.76
N LEU A 97 -10.29 -4.00 -5.88
CA LEU A 97 -10.88 -3.77 -7.20
C LEU A 97 -11.71 -4.97 -7.67
N GLY A 98 -11.20 -6.20 -7.52
CA GLY A 98 -11.95 -7.40 -7.86
C GLY A 98 -13.18 -7.60 -6.96
N PHE A 99 -13.06 -7.31 -5.67
CA PHE A 99 -14.20 -7.32 -4.75
C PHE A 99 -15.25 -6.27 -5.13
N LEU A 100 -14.82 -5.05 -5.48
CA LEU A 100 -15.68 -3.99 -5.98
C LEU A 100 -16.38 -4.37 -7.29
N GLU A 101 -15.73 -5.16 -8.12
CA GLU A 101 -16.29 -5.63 -9.39
C GLU A 101 -17.39 -6.68 -9.21
N ARG A 102 -17.25 -7.55 -8.21
CA ARG A 102 -18.17 -8.68 -7.98
C ARG A 102 -19.28 -8.42 -6.97
N LYS A 103 -19.14 -7.39 -6.14
CA LYS A 103 -20.10 -7.08 -5.08
C LYS A 103 -20.63 -5.66 -5.22
N ASP A 104 -21.91 -5.56 -5.56
CA ASP A 104 -22.56 -4.29 -5.90
C ASP A 104 -22.53 -3.24 -4.77
N ASP A 105 -22.61 -3.68 -3.52
CA ASP A 105 -22.56 -2.82 -2.33
C ASP A 105 -21.15 -2.65 -1.75
N ALA A 106 -20.10 -3.15 -2.40
CA ALA A 106 -18.72 -3.07 -1.90
C ALA A 106 -18.27 -1.62 -1.61
N PHE A 107 -18.67 -0.66 -2.43
CA PHE A 107 -18.32 0.75 -2.21
C PHE A 107 -18.94 1.31 -0.91
N ILE A 108 -20.15 0.87 -0.55
CA ILE A 108 -20.79 1.21 0.73
C ILE A 108 -20.00 0.60 1.90
N LEU A 109 -19.48 -0.62 1.74
CA LEU A 109 -18.65 -1.24 2.76
C LEU A 109 -17.31 -0.52 2.95
N PHE A 110 -16.69 -0.03 1.86
CA PHE A 110 -15.48 0.80 1.97
C PHE A 110 -15.76 2.13 2.69
N LEU A 111 -16.89 2.78 2.41
CA LEU A 111 -17.31 3.98 3.14
C LEU A 111 -17.55 3.69 4.63
N ALA A 112 -18.23 2.59 4.95
CA ALA A 112 -18.46 2.20 6.35
C ALA A 112 -17.15 1.92 7.09
N GLU A 113 -16.16 1.31 6.46
CA GLU A 113 -14.85 1.09 7.07
C GLU A 113 -14.09 2.41 7.32
N HIS A 114 -14.17 3.36 6.38
CA HIS A 114 -13.64 4.70 6.58
C HIS A 114 -14.30 5.40 7.78
N ASP A 115 -15.64 5.36 7.86
CA ASP A 115 -16.40 5.99 8.94
C ASP A 115 -16.10 5.33 10.30
N ARG A 116 -15.93 4.01 10.37
CA ARG A 116 -15.51 3.30 11.59
C ARG A 116 -14.16 3.81 12.10
N SER A 117 -13.18 3.92 11.21
CA SER A 117 -11.86 4.47 11.53
C SER A 117 -11.94 5.95 11.93
N ARG A 118 -12.82 6.72 11.30
CA ARG A 118 -13.06 8.12 11.59
C ARG A 118 -13.69 8.31 12.97
N ILE A 119 -14.69 7.51 13.34
CA ILE A 119 -15.36 7.56 14.65
C ILE A 119 -14.34 7.37 15.77
N LYS A 120 -13.42 6.40 15.64
CA LYS A 120 -12.36 6.19 16.63
C LYS A 120 -11.52 7.46 16.83
N ARG A 121 -11.06 8.08 15.72
CA ARG A 121 -10.29 9.34 15.79
C ARG A 121 -11.09 10.49 16.39
N LEU A 122 -12.37 10.63 16.02
CA LEU A 122 -13.25 11.68 16.56
C LEU A 122 -13.46 11.51 18.08
N ARG A 123 -13.64 10.28 18.56
CA ARG A 123 -13.72 9.99 19.99
C ARG A 123 -12.41 10.30 20.70
N ASP A 124 -11.27 9.92 20.12
CA ASP A 124 -9.97 10.22 20.71
C ASP A 124 -9.68 11.74 20.76
N MET A 125 -10.15 12.52 19.78
CA MET A 125 -10.10 13.99 19.81
C MET A 125 -11.04 14.58 20.87
N ARG A 126 -12.28 14.10 20.95
CA ARG A 126 -13.28 14.53 21.93
C ARG A 126 -12.82 14.25 23.36
N ASP A 127 -12.28 13.05 23.59
CA ASP A 127 -11.83 12.57 24.90
C ASP A 127 -10.44 13.13 25.28
N GLY A 128 -9.84 13.98 24.44
CA GLY A 128 -8.56 14.64 24.72
C GLY A 128 -7.32 13.75 24.61
N LYS A 129 -7.45 12.54 24.06
CA LYS A 129 -6.30 11.64 23.80
C LYS A 129 -5.43 12.14 22.65
N ILE A 130 -6.01 12.90 21.73
CA ILE A 130 -5.31 13.62 20.68
C ILE A 130 -5.30 15.11 21.06
N ARG A 131 -4.11 15.66 21.29
CA ARG A 131 -3.95 17.09 21.57
C ARG A 131 -4.14 17.88 20.27
N LEU A 132 -5.17 18.71 20.25
CA LEU A 132 -5.42 19.68 19.19
C LEU A 132 -4.73 21.00 19.54
N GLY A 133 -4.36 21.78 18.52
CA GLY A 133 -3.88 23.14 18.71
C GLY A 133 -4.93 24.00 19.42
N ASP A 134 -4.48 24.87 20.33
CA ASP A 134 -5.36 25.71 21.15
C ASP A 134 -6.14 26.76 20.30
N ASP A 135 -5.66 27.02 19.09
CA ASP A 135 -6.24 27.90 18.06
C ASP A 135 -7.35 27.24 17.24
N LEU A 136 -7.53 25.92 17.35
CA LEU A 136 -8.52 25.20 16.56
C LEU A 136 -9.92 25.31 17.18
N LYS A 137 -10.87 25.82 16.39
CA LYS A 137 -12.29 25.76 16.73
C LYS A 137 -12.74 24.30 16.78
N LYS A 138 -13.06 23.83 17.99
CA LYS A 138 -13.57 22.48 18.20
C LYS A 138 -14.98 22.35 17.58
N PRO A 139 -15.20 21.44 16.63
CA PRO A 139 -16.53 21.18 16.09
C PRO A 139 -17.42 20.46 17.12
N ASP A 140 -18.70 20.31 16.79
CA ASP A 140 -19.60 19.41 17.51
C ASP A 140 -19.19 17.95 17.22
N TRP A 141 -18.41 17.37 18.13
CA TRP A 141 -17.90 16.01 18.01
C TRP A 141 -19.03 14.98 18.01
N ASP A 142 -20.03 15.15 18.87
CA ASP A 142 -21.10 14.17 19.04
C ASP A 142 -22.02 14.14 17.81
N ALA A 143 -22.30 15.31 17.21
CA ALA A 143 -23.01 15.36 15.93
C ALA A 143 -22.24 14.69 14.79
N LEU A 144 -20.90 14.88 14.72
CA LEU A 144 -20.06 14.24 13.70
C LEU A 144 -19.97 12.72 13.90
N ILE A 145 -19.89 12.26 15.16
CA ILE A 145 -19.89 10.84 15.51
C ILE A 145 -21.24 10.21 15.16
N ALA A 146 -22.35 10.81 15.58
CA ALA A 146 -23.70 10.30 15.30
C ALA A 146 -23.96 10.18 13.79
N LYS A 147 -23.53 11.18 13.00
CA LYS A 147 -23.62 11.14 11.53
C LYS A 147 -22.84 9.97 10.94
N ALA A 148 -21.63 9.71 11.42
CA ALA A 148 -20.82 8.60 10.93
C ALA A 148 -21.38 7.24 11.39
N GLU A 149 -21.92 7.14 12.61
CA GLU A 149 -22.52 5.90 13.14
C GLU A 149 -23.75 5.47 12.34
N ALA A 150 -24.56 6.44 11.87
CA ALA A 150 -25.70 6.17 10.99
C ALA A 150 -25.30 5.45 9.69
N ASN A 151 -24.10 5.74 9.16
CA ASN A 151 -23.60 5.11 7.94
C ASN A 151 -23.16 3.65 8.15
N LEU A 152 -22.90 3.23 9.39
CA LEU A 152 -22.41 1.88 9.72
C LEU A 152 -23.50 0.82 9.77
N ARG A 153 -24.78 1.20 9.73
CA ARG A 153 -25.91 0.28 9.88
C ARG A 153 -26.64 0.04 8.57
N ASN A 154 -27.09 -1.19 8.37
CA ASN A 154 -28.04 -1.57 7.32
C ASN A 154 -29.48 -1.19 7.74
N PRO A 155 -30.45 -1.14 6.80
CA PRO A 155 -31.85 -0.87 7.14
C PRO A 155 -32.45 -1.85 8.16
N ASP A 156 -31.93 -3.07 8.24
CA ASP A 156 -32.33 -4.11 9.21
C ASP A 156 -31.64 -3.99 10.58
N GLY A 157 -30.79 -2.98 10.78
CA GLY A 157 -30.03 -2.76 12.02
C GLY A 157 -28.71 -3.52 12.12
N SER A 158 -28.40 -4.42 11.17
CA SER A 158 -27.11 -5.11 11.13
C SER A 158 -25.94 -4.15 10.80
N GLU A 159 -24.72 -4.52 11.17
CA GLU A 159 -23.53 -3.69 10.93
C GLU A 159 -22.91 -3.97 9.55
N LYS A 160 -22.65 -2.91 8.78
CA LYS A 160 -21.84 -2.97 7.56
C LYS A 160 -20.40 -3.22 7.93
N ARG A 161 -19.88 -4.39 7.59
CA ARG A 161 -18.48 -4.75 7.83
C ARG A 161 -17.81 -5.10 6.51
N LEU A 162 -16.70 -4.44 6.25
CA LEU A 162 -15.83 -4.82 5.15
C LEU A 162 -15.17 -6.17 5.51
N PRO A 163 -15.18 -7.16 4.60
CA PRO A 163 -14.47 -8.42 4.84
C PRO A 163 -12.97 -8.19 5.01
N GLN A 164 -12.28 -9.17 5.60
CA GLN A 164 -10.83 -9.18 5.60
C GLN A 164 -10.29 -9.32 4.16
N ILE A 165 -9.04 -8.89 3.96
CA ILE A 165 -8.39 -8.91 2.63
C ILE A 165 -8.32 -10.32 2.02
N SER A 166 -8.15 -11.35 2.85
CA SER A 166 -8.20 -12.76 2.44
C SER A 166 -9.54 -13.12 1.81
N LYS A 167 -10.63 -12.72 2.46
CA LYS A 167 -11.99 -12.98 1.99
C LYS A 167 -12.32 -12.16 0.74
N MET A 168 -11.86 -10.92 0.67
CA MET A 168 -11.97 -10.10 -0.55
C MET A 168 -11.23 -10.75 -1.73
N ALA A 169 -10.03 -11.28 -1.51
CA ALA A 169 -9.28 -11.99 -2.54
C ALA A 169 -9.99 -13.28 -2.98
N GLU A 170 -10.51 -14.07 -2.04
CA GLU A 170 -11.31 -15.26 -2.33
C GLU A 170 -12.55 -14.91 -3.19
N GLU A 171 -13.36 -13.94 -2.75
CA GLU A 171 -14.57 -13.52 -3.47
C GLU A 171 -14.24 -12.93 -4.85
N ALA A 172 -13.09 -12.26 -4.99
CA ALA A 172 -12.57 -11.72 -6.25
C ALA A 172 -11.99 -12.78 -7.21
N GLY A 173 -11.79 -14.03 -6.75
CA GLY A 173 -11.13 -15.08 -7.53
C GLY A 173 -9.60 -14.97 -7.56
N PHE A 174 -9.00 -14.30 -6.59
CA PHE A 174 -7.54 -14.09 -6.44
C PHE A 174 -6.96 -14.82 -5.21
N GLU A 175 -7.56 -15.93 -4.80
CA GLU A 175 -7.12 -16.70 -3.63
C GLU A 175 -5.66 -17.19 -3.77
N SER A 176 -5.26 -17.62 -4.97
CA SER A 176 -3.88 -18.04 -5.26
C SER A 176 -2.86 -16.93 -5.01
N ASP A 177 -3.18 -15.71 -5.45
CA ASP A 177 -2.32 -14.54 -5.29
C ASP A 177 -2.23 -14.13 -3.82
N TYR A 178 -3.33 -14.29 -3.08
CA TYR A 178 -3.35 -14.05 -1.65
C TYR A 178 -2.47 -15.06 -0.89
N ARG A 179 -2.64 -16.36 -1.18
CA ARG A 179 -1.90 -17.43 -0.48
C ARG A 179 -0.43 -17.50 -0.86
N GLY A 180 -0.09 -17.11 -2.09
CA GLY A 180 1.27 -17.04 -2.62
C GLY A 180 1.90 -15.66 -2.37
N TYR A 181 1.87 -14.82 -3.41
CA TYR A 181 2.60 -13.55 -3.43
C TYR A 181 2.28 -12.63 -2.25
N TYR A 182 1.01 -12.42 -1.92
CA TYR A 182 0.65 -11.48 -0.85
C TYR A 182 1.16 -11.94 0.51
N ARG A 183 1.04 -13.24 0.82
CA ARG A 183 1.51 -13.79 2.09
C ARG A 183 3.02 -13.72 2.19
N PHE A 184 3.74 -14.12 1.14
CA PHE A 184 5.20 -14.00 1.07
C PHE A 184 5.67 -12.55 1.27
N LEU A 185 5.01 -11.59 0.62
CA LEU A 185 5.36 -10.17 0.74
C LEU A 185 4.88 -9.51 2.04
N SER A 186 4.05 -10.18 2.84
CA SER A 186 3.58 -9.64 4.12
C SER A 186 4.64 -9.73 5.21
N ASP A 187 5.57 -10.67 5.10
CA ASP A 187 6.68 -10.81 6.04
C ASP A 187 7.61 -9.58 5.96
N ALA A 188 7.82 -9.04 4.76
CA ALA A 188 8.66 -7.85 4.50
C ALA A 188 8.16 -6.53 5.13
N ILE A 189 6.96 -6.50 5.72
CA ILE A 189 6.38 -5.29 6.34
C ILE A 189 6.54 -5.29 7.84
N HIS A 190 6.65 -6.47 8.42
CA HIS A 190 6.90 -6.58 9.83
C HIS A 190 8.41 -6.43 10.00
N SER A 191 8.86 -5.37 10.68
CA SER A 191 10.24 -5.25 11.19
C SER A 191 10.51 -6.32 12.28
N GLY A 192 10.11 -7.55 12.01
CA GLY A 192 10.35 -8.72 12.82
C GLY A 192 11.72 -9.31 12.50
N ALA A 193 12.12 -10.30 13.29
CA ALA A 193 13.47 -10.85 13.25
C ALA A 193 13.90 -11.31 11.84
N GLY A 194 13.02 -11.96 11.07
CA GLY A 194 13.36 -12.46 9.74
C GLY A 194 13.66 -11.37 8.70
N GLU A 195 12.93 -10.25 8.72
CA GLU A 195 13.23 -9.13 7.82
C GLU A 195 14.48 -8.36 8.30
N LEU A 196 14.67 -8.22 9.62
CA LEU A 196 15.85 -7.57 10.17
C LEU A 196 17.13 -8.37 9.92
N GLU A 197 17.03 -9.70 9.81
CA GLU A 197 18.14 -10.58 9.46
C GLU A 197 18.72 -10.24 8.08
N GLU A 198 17.91 -9.78 7.11
CA GLU A 198 18.39 -9.35 5.78
C GLU A 198 19.37 -8.16 5.85
N TYR A 199 19.34 -7.40 6.95
CA TYR A 199 20.23 -6.26 7.17
C TYR A 199 21.47 -6.61 8.01
N VAL A 200 21.63 -7.84 8.48
CA VAL A 200 22.74 -8.24 9.35
C VAL A 200 23.70 -9.15 8.58
N ALA A 201 24.99 -8.80 8.60
CA ALA A 201 26.04 -9.64 8.04
C ALA A 201 26.59 -10.57 9.12
N PHE A 202 26.83 -11.84 8.77
CA PHE A 202 27.42 -12.85 9.65
C PHE A 202 28.76 -13.33 9.07
N ASN A 203 29.74 -13.63 9.93
CA ASN A 203 30.99 -14.29 9.52
C ASN A 203 30.81 -15.82 9.40
N GLU A 204 31.87 -16.54 9.04
CA GLU A 204 31.86 -18.01 8.90
C GLU A 204 31.52 -18.73 10.21
N GLU A 205 31.78 -18.09 11.36
CA GLU A 205 31.46 -18.57 12.70
C GLU A 205 30.00 -18.28 13.13
N GLY A 206 29.23 -17.54 12.32
CA GLY A 206 27.85 -17.15 12.63
C GLY A 206 27.72 -15.97 13.60
N GLU A 207 28.81 -15.23 13.83
CA GLU A 207 28.80 -13.99 14.62
C GLU A 207 28.49 -12.77 13.74
N VAL A 208 27.84 -11.77 14.33
CA VAL A 208 27.52 -10.52 13.63
C VAL A 208 28.81 -9.78 13.26
N SER A 209 29.05 -9.62 11.97
CA SER A 209 30.22 -8.94 11.40
C SER A 209 29.94 -7.51 10.94
N GLY A 210 28.66 -7.14 10.78
CA GLY A 210 28.26 -5.80 10.39
C GLY A 210 26.80 -5.72 9.94
N PHE A 211 26.48 -4.65 9.19
CA PHE A 211 25.19 -4.48 8.55
C PHE A 211 25.32 -4.54 7.03
N SER A 212 24.36 -5.20 6.39
CA SER A 212 24.24 -5.24 4.93
C SER A 212 23.18 -4.22 4.50
N TYR A 213 23.61 -3.14 3.84
CA TYR A 213 22.70 -2.14 3.27
C TYR A 213 23.29 -1.51 2.00
N GLY A 214 22.42 -1.15 1.06
CA GLY A 214 22.79 -0.62 -0.25
C GLY A 214 22.14 -1.41 -1.39
N PRO A 215 22.34 -1.00 -2.66
CA PRO A 215 21.79 -1.71 -3.81
C PRO A 215 22.33 -3.15 -3.87
N GLN A 216 21.47 -4.13 -3.61
CA GLN A 216 21.84 -5.55 -3.66
C GLN A 216 21.42 -6.18 -4.99
N LYS A 217 22.28 -7.06 -5.53
CA LYS A 217 21.84 -8.07 -6.49
C LYS A 217 21.22 -9.20 -5.68
N ASN A 218 20.00 -9.63 -6.01
CA ASN A 218 19.56 -10.95 -5.57
C ASN A 218 20.45 -11.97 -6.26
N GLU A 219 21.29 -12.67 -5.51
CA GLU A 219 21.95 -13.91 -5.96
C GLU A 219 20.96 -15.08 -6.00
#